data_AF-A0A7Y3PER9-F1
#
_entry.id   AF-A0A7Y3PER9-F1
#
_cell.length_a   1.000
_cell.length_b   1.000
_cell.length_c   1.000
_cell.angle_alpha   90.00
_cell.angle_beta   90.00
_cell.angle_gamma   90.00
#
_symmetry.space_group_name_H-M   'P 1'
#
loop_
_entity.id
_entity.type
_entity.pdbx_description
1 polymer ?
#
loop_
_entity_poly.entity_id
_entity_poly.type
_entity_poly.pdbx_seq_one_letter_code
_entity_poly.pdbx_strand_id
1 'polypeptide(L)'
;MSKGAMAEGVLSAAVKEALAIAISVANQCDGCIASHARSAARKGTTNEQVAEAIGVAILLTGGPGTVYGPRAYEAFVEFKAEYDAKRPQVPSSAAPPTQP
;
A
#
# COMPACT_ATOMS: atom_id res chain seq x y z
N MET A 1 -8.88 -17.84 2.79
CA MET A 1 -7.48 -18.13 3.16
C MET A 1 -6.59 -16.88 3.30
N SER A 2 -6.96 -15.70 2.77
CA SER A 2 -6.17 -14.45 2.91
C SER A 2 -6.17 -13.79 4.30
N LYS A 3 -7.21 -14.03 5.13
CA LYS A 3 -7.36 -13.38 6.45
C LYS A 3 -6.18 -13.61 7.39
N GLY A 4 -5.60 -14.82 7.42
CA GLY A 4 -4.50 -15.13 8.33
C GLY A 4 -3.21 -14.39 7.99
N ALA A 5 -2.80 -14.42 6.72
CA ALA A 5 -1.59 -13.74 6.27
C ALA A 5 -1.67 -12.22 6.46
N MET A 6 -2.84 -11.62 6.17
CA MET A 6 -3.07 -10.17 6.19
C MET A 6 -3.59 -9.62 7.52
N ALA A 7 -3.71 -10.46 8.56
CA ALA A 7 -4.08 -10.03 9.90
C ALA A 7 -2.97 -9.19 10.55
N GLU A 8 -3.35 -8.31 11.48
CA GLU A 8 -2.40 -7.57 12.32
C GLU A 8 -1.51 -8.52 13.14
N GLY A 9 -0.27 -8.09 13.40
CA GLY A 9 0.72 -8.85 14.15
C GLY A 9 2.02 -8.07 14.32
N VAL A 10 3.17 -8.76 14.37
CA VAL A 10 4.49 -8.09 14.45
C VAL A 10 4.70 -7.12 13.28
N LEU A 11 4.24 -7.51 12.08
CA LEU A 11 4.08 -6.58 10.96
C LEU A 11 2.66 -6.07 10.95
N SER A 12 2.51 -4.74 10.90
CA SER A 12 1.20 -4.13 10.81
C SER A 12 0.51 -4.49 9.49
N ALA A 13 -0.82 -4.43 9.46
CA ALA A 13 -1.56 -4.75 8.25
C ALA A 13 -1.25 -3.75 7.12
N ALA A 14 -0.92 -2.49 7.44
CA ALA A 14 -0.47 -1.49 6.45
C ALA A 14 0.88 -1.89 5.83
N VAL A 15 1.87 -2.27 6.65
CA VAL A 15 3.17 -2.76 6.16
C VAL A 15 2.99 -3.99 5.27
N LYS A 16 2.12 -4.93 5.66
CA LYS A 16 1.81 -6.12 4.86
C LYS A 16 1.18 -5.78 3.51
N GLU A 17 0.35 -4.74 3.42
CA GLU A 17 -0.18 -4.30 2.12
C GLU A 17 0.88 -3.62 1.25
N ALA A 18 1.80 -2.85 1.82
CA ALA A 18 2.93 -2.29 1.06
C ALA A 18 3.81 -3.41 0.46
N LEU A 19 4.08 -4.47 1.23
CA LEU A 19 4.74 -5.67 0.73
C LEU A 19 3.93 -6.37 -0.36
N ALA A 20 2.60 -6.48 -0.18
CA ALA A 20 1.74 -7.09 -1.16
C ALA A 20 1.70 -6.30 -2.48
N ILE A 21 1.74 -4.96 -2.44
CA ILE A 21 1.88 -4.11 -3.63
C ILE A 21 3.21 -4.40 -4.34
N ALA A 22 4.33 -4.43 -3.61
CA ALA A 22 5.64 -4.74 -4.20
C ALA A 22 5.66 -6.13 -4.88
N ILE A 23 5.09 -7.15 -4.23
CA ILE A 23 4.97 -8.50 -4.79
C ILE A 23 4.02 -8.52 -6.00
N SER A 24 2.94 -7.73 -5.97
CA SER A 24 2.01 -7.61 -7.10
C SER A 24 2.67 -6.99 -8.33
N VAL A 25 3.52 -5.98 -8.13
CA VAL A 25 4.38 -5.39 -9.17
C VAL A 25 5.36 -6.42 -9.70
N ALA A 26 6.07 -7.13 -8.82
CA ALA A 26 7.05 -8.13 -9.21
C ALA A 26 6.44 -9.29 -10.00
N ASN A 27 5.22 -9.71 -9.63
CA ASN A 27 4.46 -10.74 -10.32
C ASN A 27 3.68 -10.23 -11.53
N GLN A 28 3.71 -8.92 -11.80
CA GLN A 28 3.03 -8.32 -12.96
C GLN A 28 1.52 -8.63 -12.97
N CYS A 29 0.92 -8.68 -11.79
CA CYS A 29 -0.46 -9.12 -11.59
C CYS A 29 -1.39 -7.91 -11.39
N ASP A 30 -2.03 -7.42 -12.45
CA ASP A 30 -2.92 -6.24 -12.40
C ASP A 30 -4.10 -6.44 -11.43
N GLY A 31 -4.68 -7.64 -11.37
CA GLY A 31 -5.74 -7.97 -10.41
C GLY A 31 -5.26 -7.90 -8.96
N CYS A 32 -4.02 -8.32 -8.71
CA CYS A 32 -3.39 -8.24 -7.39
C CYS A 32 -3.10 -6.78 -7.02
N ILE A 33 -2.57 -5.99 -7.98
CA ILE A 33 -2.34 -4.56 -7.82
C ILE A 33 -3.64 -3.86 -7.40
N ALA A 34 -4.73 -4.04 -8.14
CA ALA A 34 -6.00 -3.39 -7.84
C ALA A 34 -6.55 -3.79 -6.45
N SER A 35 -6.50 -5.08 -6.12
CA SER A 35 -6.99 -5.61 -4.83
C SER A 35 -6.18 -5.06 -3.64
N HIS A 36 -4.86 -5.10 -3.73
CA HIS A 36 -3.97 -4.69 -2.65
C HIS A 36 -3.83 -3.18 -2.55
N ALA A 37 -3.89 -2.42 -3.65
CA ALA A 37 -3.97 -0.96 -3.63
C ALA A 37 -5.20 -0.47 -2.86
N ARG A 38 -6.39 -1.06 -3.14
CA ARG A 38 -7.63 -0.73 -2.42
C ARG A 38 -7.55 -1.08 -0.94
N SER A 39 -6.98 -2.24 -0.60
CA SER A 39 -6.82 -2.67 0.79
C SER A 39 -5.81 -1.78 1.55
N ALA A 40 -4.69 -1.43 0.91
CA ALA A 40 -3.67 -0.53 1.44
C ALA A 40 -4.25 0.84 1.80
N ALA A 41 -5.05 1.43 0.90
CA ALA A 41 -5.73 2.70 1.13
C ALA A 41 -6.64 2.65 2.37
N ARG A 42 -7.44 1.59 2.51
CA ARG A 42 -8.34 1.40 3.66
C ARG A 42 -7.59 1.23 4.98
N LYS A 43 -6.43 0.56 4.95
CA LYS A 43 -5.59 0.28 6.12
C LYS A 43 -4.70 1.44 6.54
N GLY A 44 -4.78 2.58 5.84
CA GLY A 44 -4.03 3.79 6.19
C GLY A 44 -2.55 3.74 5.83
N THR A 45 -2.19 2.92 4.83
CA THR A 45 -0.84 2.96 4.24
C THR A 45 -0.60 4.36 3.67
N THR A 46 0.63 4.88 3.77
CA THR A 46 0.97 6.21 3.24
C THR A 46 1.51 6.14 1.81
N ASN A 47 1.51 7.29 1.12
CA ASN A 47 2.08 7.41 -0.22
C ASN A 47 3.58 7.06 -0.23
N GLU A 48 4.30 7.45 0.82
CA GLU A 48 5.73 7.24 0.99
C GLU A 48 6.03 5.75 1.17
N GLN A 49 5.26 5.04 2.01
CA GLN A 49 5.40 3.60 2.20
C GLN A 49 5.22 2.82 0.90
N VAL A 50 4.22 3.19 0.09
CA VAL A 50 3.97 2.54 -1.20
C VAL A 50 5.07 2.89 -2.21
N ALA A 51 5.52 4.14 -2.26
CA ALA A 51 6.61 4.57 -3.14
C ALA A 51 7.93 3.85 -2.83
N GLU A 52 8.31 3.74 -1.56
CA GLU A 52 9.50 3.00 -1.14
C GLU A 52 9.41 1.51 -1.51
N ALA A 53 8.26 0.87 -1.25
CA ALA A 53 8.04 -0.53 -1.60
C ALA A 53 8.13 -0.79 -3.12
N ILE A 54 7.57 0.13 -3.93
CA ILE A 54 7.68 0.07 -5.39
C ILE A 54 9.12 0.31 -5.84
N GLY A 55 9.87 1.21 -5.20
CA GLY A 55 11.29 1.42 -5.47
C GLY A 55 12.10 0.14 -5.30
N VAL A 56 11.85 -0.62 -4.23
CA VAL A 56 12.45 -1.94 -4.01
C VAL A 56 12.03 -2.94 -5.10
N ALA A 57 10.75 -2.95 -5.48
CA ALA A 57 10.29 -3.82 -6.57
C ALA A 57 10.97 -3.49 -7.91
N ILE A 58 11.13 -2.20 -8.24
CA ILE A 58 11.83 -1.74 -9.44
C ILE A 58 13.30 -2.17 -9.41
N LEU A 59 14.00 -1.98 -8.29
CA LEU A 59 15.39 -2.41 -8.11
C LEU A 59 15.57 -3.90 -8.43
N LEU A 60 14.65 -4.74 -7.97
CA LEU A 60 14.78 -6.20 -8.08
C LEU A 60 14.24 -6.79 -9.38
N THR A 61 13.41 -6.04 -10.11
CA THR A 61 12.75 -6.53 -11.33
C THR A 61 13.18 -5.79 -12.59
N GLY A 62 13.86 -4.65 -12.46
CA GLY A 62 14.37 -3.84 -13.57
C GLY A 62 13.25 -3.29 -14.44
N GLY A 63 13.38 -3.47 -15.77
CA GLY A 63 12.45 -2.95 -16.78
C GLY A 63 10.97 -3.22 -16.47
N PRO A 64 10.55 -4.48 -16.23
CA PRO A 64 9.17 -4.78 -15.82
C PRO A 64 8.66 -3.96 -14.63
N GLY A 65 9.48 -3.78 -13.59
CA GLY A 65 9.13 -2.95 -12.44
C GLY A 65 8.81 -1.51 -12.82
N THR A 66 9.52 -0.94 -13.80
CA THR A 66 9.24 0.43 -14.30
C THR A 66 7.92 0.55 -15.06
N VAL A 67 7.35 -0.57 -15.52
CA VAL A 67 6.04 -0.61 -16.19
C VAL A 67 4.91 -0.79 -15.18
N TYR A 68 5.05 -1.73 -14.26
CA TYR A 68 3.99 -2.08 -13.30
C TYR A 68 4.01 -1.21 -12.04
N GLY A 69 5.16 -0.65 -11.66
CA GLY A 69 5.33 0.21 -10.50
C GLY A 69 4.45 1.47 -10.56
N PRO A 70 4.56 2.31 -11.61
CA PRO A 70 3.73 3.51 -11.74
C PRO A 70 2.23 3.21 -11.71
N ARG A 71 1.80 2.13 -12.37
CA ARG A 71 0.40 1.67 -12.36
C ARG A 71 -0.08 1.31 -10.95
N ALA A 72 0.75 0.61 -10.18
CA ALA A 72 0.43 0.27 -8.80
C ALA A 72 0.36 1.50 -7.89
N TYR A 73 1.25 2.47 -8.10
CA TYR A 73 1.23 3.72 -7.38
C TYR A 73 -0.03 4.53 -7.68
N GLU A 74 -0.37 4.71 -8.96
CA GLU A 74 -1.58 5.40 -9.41
C GLU A 74 -2.85 4.76 -8.84
N ALA A 75 -2.97 3.43 -8.95
CA ALA A 75 -4.11 2.70 -8.40
C ALA A 75 -4.26 2.93 -6.88
N PHE A 76 -3.15 2.94 -6.15
CA PHE A 76 -3.17 3.21 -4.71
C PHE A 76 -3.61 4.63 -4.40
N VAL A 77 -3.05 5.63 -5.09
CA VAL A 77 -3.39 7.05 -4.89
C VAL A 77 -4.87 7.30 -5.20
N GLU A 78 -5.40 6.70 -6.26
CA GLU A 78 -6.82 6.80 -6.62
C GLU A 78 -7.72 6.26 -5.50
N PHE A 79 -7.48 5.04 -5.03
CA PHE A 79 -8.26 4.47 -3.93
C PHE A 79 -8.09 5.22 -2.61
N LYS A 80 -6.90 5.76 -2.34
CA LYS A 80 -6.64 6.57 -1.15
C LYS A 80 -7.44 7.87 -1.19
N ALA A 81 -7.42 8.58 -2.32
CA ALA A 81 -8.22 9.79 -2.49
C ALA A 81 -9.72 9.51 -2.33
N GLU A 82 -10.22 8.42 -2.95
CA GLU A 82 -11.62 8.00 -2.79
C GLU A 82 -11.97 7.71 -1.33
N TYR A 83 -11.08 7.01 -0.61
CA TYR A 83 -11.32 6.63 0.78
C TYR A 83 -11.25 7.85 1.72
N ASP A 84 -10.25 8.72 1.55
CA ASP A 84 -10.08 9.94 2.34
C ASP A 84 -11.28 10.88 2.15
N ALA A 85 -11.81 11.00 0.92
CA ALA A 85 -13.03 11.77 0.64
C ALA A 85 -14.28 11.21 1.35
N LYS A 86 -14.31 9.91 1.64
CA LYS A 86 -15.43 9.22 2.29
C LYS A 86 -15.28 9.10 3.81
N ARG A 87 -14.11 9.38 4.40
CA ARG A 87 -13.92 9.33 5.85
C ARG A 87 -14.63 10.52 6.52
N PRO A 88 -15.35 10.31 7.64
CA PRO A 88 -15.75 11.42 8.51
C PRO A 88 -14.50 12.17 8.96
N GLN A 89 -14.45 13.48 8.70
CA GLN A 89 -13.33 14.36 9.06
C GLN A 89 -13.30 14.49 10.59
N VAL A 90 -12.49 13.69 11.29
CA VAL A 90 -12.18 13.94 12.71
C VAL A 90 -10.93 14.82 12.74
N PRO A 91 -10.96 16.02 13.35
CA PRO A 91 -9.83 16.93 13.31
C PRO A 91 -8.56 16.27 13.86
N SER A 92 -7.52 16.28 13.03
CA SER A 92 -6.18 15.75 13.32
C SER A 92 -5.48 16.67 14.32
N SER A 93 -5.68 16.44 15.62
CA SER A 93 -4.89 17.08 16.69
C SER A 93 -4.20 16.08 17.62
N ALA A 94 -4.08 14.81 17.22
CA ALA A 94 -3.31 13.83 17.99
C ALA A 94 -1.99 13.55 17.26
N ALA A 95 -0.94 14.27 17.65
CA ALA A 95 0.43 13.84 17.42
C ALA A 95 0.61 12.39 17.92
N PRO A 96 1.41 11.54 17.25
CA PRO A 96 1.69 10.20 17.74
C PRO A 96 2.30 10.29 19.15
N PRO A 97 1.90 9.43 20.10
CA PRO A 97 2.53 9.41 21.41
C PRO A 97 4.02 9.08 21.21
N THR A 98 4.88 10.04 21.57
CA THR A 98 6.29 9.79 21.81
C THR A 98 6.39 8.69 22.86
N GLN A 99 6.74 7.48 22.43
CA GLN A 99 7.08 6.37 23.31
C GLN A 99 8.47 6.65 23.96
N PRO A 100 8.71 6.12 25.18
CA PRO A 100 9.74 6.60 26.10
C PRO A 100 11.19 6.42 25.61
#